data_AF-A0A9E6T999-F1
#
_entry.id   AF-A0A9E6T999-F1
#
_cell.length_a   1.000
_cell.length_b   1.000
_cell.length_c   1.000
_cell.angle_alpha   90.00
_cell.angle_beta   90.00
_cell.angle_gamma   90.00
#
_symmetry.space_group_name_H-M   'P 1'
#
loop_
_entity.id
_entity.type
_entity.pdbx_description
1 polymer ?
#
loop_
_entity_poly.entity_id
_entity_poly.type
_entity_poly.pdbx_seq_one_letter_code
_entity_poly.pdbx_strand_id
1 'polypeptide(L)'
;MPVRVDESNPEQKVCFFTVENGEEIRICDTLEVRTDSDKAMSFVEIDGRRVYITEAEADELTVAGAKDGRKHLKADESGSVI
;
A
#
# COMPACT_ATOMS: atom_id res chain seq x y z
N MET A 1 -9.12 11.26 4.72
CA MET A 1 -8.64 10.42 3.61
C MET A 1 -7.15 10.70 3.47
N PRO A 2 -6.31 9.97 4.21
CA PRO A 2 -4.86 10.08 4.19
C PRO A 2 -4.22 9.37 2.98
N VAL A 3 -4.95 8.57 2.20
CA VAL A 3 -4.41 7.89 1.01
C VAL A 3 -5.17 8.30 -0.25
N ARG A 4 -4.43 8.57 -1.33
CA ARG A 4 -4.97 8.73 -2.68
C ARG A 4 -4.12 7.95 -3.68
N VAL A 5 -4.75 7.15 -4.52
CA VAL A 5 -4.07 6.37 -5.56
C VAL A 5 -4.25 7.08 -6.89
N ASP A 6 -3.15 7.27 -7.62
CA ASP A 6 -3.15 7.76 -8.98
C ASP A 6 -3.01 6.59 -9.94
N GLU A 7 -4.07 6.38 -10.73
CA GLU A 7 -4.20 5.29 -11.68
C GLU A 7 -3.82 5.70 -13.10
N SER A 8 -3.08 6.81 -13.27
CA SER A 8 -2.65 7.26 -14.61
C SER A 8 -1.75 6.24 -15.30
N ASN A 9 -1.06 5.41 -14.53
CA ASN A 9 -0.21 4.32 -15.02
C ASN A 9 -0.71 2.96 -14.50
N PRO A 10 -1.21 2.08 -15.38
CA PRO A 10 -1.67 0.75 -14.97
C PRO A 10 -0.52 -0.18 -14.55
N GLU A 11 0.70 0.05 -15.06
CA GLU A 11 1.89 -0.73 -14.69
C GLU A 11 2.53 -0.26 -13.38
N GLN A 12 2.36 1.01 -13.01
CA GLN A 12 2.99 1.62 -11.83
C GLN A 12 2.08 2.68 -11.22
N LYS A 13 1.13 2.24 -10.38
CA LYS A 13 0.25 3.17 -9.66
C LYS A 13 1.03 3.92 -8.58
N VAL A 14 0.70 5.19 -8.39
CA VAL A 14 1.37 6.07 -7.43
C VAL A 14 0.43 6.37 -6.27
N CYS A 15 0.87 6.10 -5.04
CA CYS A 15 0.14 6.29 -3.82
C CYS A 15 0.62 7.56 -3.12
N PHE A 16 -0.31 8.46 -2.85
CA PHE A 16 -0.11 9.72 -2.13
C PHE A 16 -0.60 9.54 -0.69
N PHE A 17 0.30 9.75 0.27
CA PHE A 17 0.04 9.64 1.70
C PHE A 17 0.04 11.02 2.33
N THR A 18 -1.11 11.50 2.76
CA THR A 18 -1.22 12.68 3.60
C THR A 18 -0.94 12.30 5.05
N VAL A 19 0.25 12.64 5.53
CA VAL A 19 0.70 12.49 6.91
C VAL A 19 0.74 13.85 7.62
N GLU A 20 0.86 13.87 8.94
CA GLU A 20 0.96 15.13 9.71
C GLU A 20 2.14 16.03 9.26
N ASN A 21 3.17 15.44 8.66
CA ASN A 21 4.35 16.15 8.16
C ASN A 21 4.24 16.60 6.68
N GLY A 22 3.10 16.40 6.03
CA GLY A 22 2.87 16.77 4.63
C GLY A 22 2.33 15.62 3.76
N GLU A 23 2.52 15.74 2.45
CA GLU A 23 2.16 14.69 1.49
C GLU A 23 3.40 13.90 1.07
N GLU A 24 3.35 12.58 1.19
CA GLU A 24 4.43 11.67 0.83
C GLU A 24 4.00 10.82 -0.37
N ILE A 25 4.81 10.83 -1.43
CA ILE A 25 4.48 10.17 -2.69
C ILE A 25 5.36 8.94 -2.85
N ARG A 26 4.73 7.79 -3.09
CA ARG A 26 5.42 6.50 -3.27
C ARG A 26 4.76 5.66 -4.36
N ILE A 27 5.54 4.73 -4.91
CA ILE A 27 5.02 3.75 -5.87
C ILE A 27 4.29 2.69 -5.06
N CYS A 28 3.01 2.42 -5.38
CA CYS A 28 2.20 1.49 -4.61
C CYS A 28 2.85 0.11 -4.52
N ASP A 29 3.40 -0.40 -5.63
CA ASP A 29 4.13 -1.69 -5.72
C ASP A 29 5.31 -1.84 -4.74
N THR A 30 5.94 -0.72 -4.37
CA THR A 30 7.07 -0.72 -3.42
C THR A 30 6.63 -0.72 -1.96
N LEU A 31 5.34 -0.53 -1.70
CA LEU A 31 4.78 -0.48 -0.36
C LEU A 31 4.38 -1.87 0.09
N GLU A 32 4.57 -2.12 1.38
CA GLU A 32 4.15 -3.36 2.02
C GLU A 32 3.14 -3.05 3.12
N VAL A 33 1.92 -3.56 2.96
CA VAL A 33 0.85 -3.45 3.93
C VAL A 33 1.03 -4.57 4.97
N ARG A 34 1.18 -4.18 6.23
CA ARG A 34 1.27 -5.08 7.37
C ARG A 34 0.15 -4.83 8.36
N THR A 35 -0.16 -5.84 9.17
CA THR A 35 -1.13 -5.72 10.26
C THR A 35 -0.40 -5.78 11.59
N ASP A 36 -0.55 -4.73 12.40
CA ASP A 36 -0.08 -4.67 13.77
C ASP A 36 -1.09 -5.40 14.65
N SER A 37 -0.72 -6.60 15.12
CA SER A 37 -1.59 -7.42 15.98
C SER A 37 -1.76 -6.85 17.39
N ASP A 38 -0.81 -6.02 17.86
CA ASP A 38 -0.88 -5.38 19.17
C ASP A 38 -1.91 -4.25 19.18
N LYS A 39 -2.01 -3.49 18.08
CA LYS A 39 -3.00 -2.41 17.92
C LYS A 39 -4.27 -2.82 17.19
N ALA A 40 -4.31 -4.03 16.63
CA ALA A 40 -5.36 -4.47 15.71
C ALA A 40 -5.59 -3.46 14.56
N MET A 41 -4.50 -2.85 14.07
CA MET A 41 -4.53 -1.83 13.01
C MET A 41 -3.57 -2.19 11.90
N SER A 42 -3.90 -1.81 10.67
CA SER A 42 -2.99 -1.94 9.53
C SER A 42 -2.00 -0.78 9.50
N PHE A 43 -0.81 -1.04 8.99
CA PHE A 43 0.21 -0.02 8.76
C PHE A 43 1.02 -0.35 7.53
N VAL A 44 1.56 0.69 6.90
CA VAL A 44 2.56 0.56 5.85
C VAL A 44 3.89 1.07 6.35
N GLU A 45 4.97 0.40 5.95
CA GLU A 45 6.32 0.85 6.24
C GLU A 45 6.87 1.62 5.04
N ILE A 46 7.17 2.91 5.24
CA ILE A 46 7.70 3.81 4.22
C ILE A 46 9.00 4.41 4.73
N ASP A 47 10.14 4.11 4.09
CA ASP A 47 11.46 4.62 4.48
C ASP A 47 11.80 4.36 5.97
N GLY A 48 11.35 3.21 6.51
CA GLY A 48 11.50 2.86 7.93
C GLY A 48 10.55 3.60 8.88
N ARG A 49 9.58 4.37 8.36
CA ARG A 49 8.47 4.97 9.11
C ARG A 49 7.23 4.10 9.00
N ARG A 50 6.53 3.91 10.12
CA ARG A 50 5.25 3.18 10.15
C ARG A 50 4.12 4.18 10.05
N VAL A 51 3.42 4.17 8.93
CA VAL A 51 2.20 4.96 8.72
C VAL A 51 1.01 4.07 9.02
N TYR A 52 0.30 4.38 10.11
CA TYR A 52 -0.90 3.66 10.49
C TYR A 52 -2.06 4.07 9.60
N ILE A 53 -2.74 3.07 9.07
CA ILE A 53 -3.88 3.23 8.17
C ILE A 53 -5.03 2.31 8.61
N THR A 54 -6.23 2.64 8.16
CA THR A 54 -7.42 1.82 8.37
C THR A 54 -7.41 0.59 7.45
N GLU A 55 -8.27 -0.38 7.77
CA GLU A 55 -8.45 -1.57 6.93
C GLU A 55 -8.92 -1.22 5.51
N ALA A 56 -9.83 -0.24 5.38
CA ALA A 56 -10.31 0.20 4.08
C ALA A 56 -9.19 0.78 3.20
N GLU A 57 -8.31 1.59 3.81
CA GLU A 57 -7.15 2.17 3.11
C GLU A 57 -6.12 1.10 2.74
N ALA A 58 -5.91 0.12 3.61
CA ALA A 58 -5.06 -1.03 3.32
C ALA A 58 -5.58 -1.80 2.09
N ASP A 59 -6.88 -2.06 2.00
CA ASP A 59 -7.49 -2.70 0.83
C ASP A 59 -7.36 -1.84 -0.44
N GLU A 60 -7.54 -0.51 -0.35
CA GLU A 60 -7.30 0.40 -1.49
C GLU A 60 -5.84 0.35 -1.98
N LEU A 61 -4.87 0.32 -1.06
CA LEU A 61 -3.46 0.19 -1.42
C LEU A 61 -3.17 -1.15 -2.08
N THR A 62 -3.73 -2.25 -1.57
CA THR A 62 -3.59 -3.58 -2.16
C THR A 62 -4.20 -3.62 -3.58
N VAL A 63 -5.37 -3.01 -3.80
CA VAL A 63 -5.98 -2.84 -5.14
C VAL A 63 -5.14 -1.94 -6.05
N ALA A 64 -4.41 -0.99 -5.46
CA ALA A 64 -3.44 -0.17 -6.16
C ALA A 64 -2.15 -0.92 -6.52
N GLY A 65 -2.02 -2.18 -6.14
CA GLY A 65 -0.84 -3.00 -6.41
C GLY A 65 0.21 -2.95 -5.29
N ALA A 66 -0.10 -2.41 -4.11
CA ALA A 66 0.78 -2.58 -2.96
C ALA A 66 0.90 -4.05 -2.55
N LYS A 67 2.06 -4.42 -2.01
CA LYS A 67 2.30 -5.77 -1.53
C LYS A 67 1.44 -6.02 -0.30
N ASP A 68 0.45 -6.89 -0.46
CA ASP A 68 -0.34 -7.40 0.65
C ASP A 68 0.54 -8.37 1.46
N GLY A 69 1.19 -7.85 2.50
CA GLY A 69 1.86 -8.68 3.51
C GLY A 69 0.84 -9.39 4.41
N ARG A 70 -0.45 -9.05 4.30
CA ARG A 70 -1.52 -9.88 4.85
C ARG A 70 -1.43 -11.22 4.15
N LYS A 71 -1.43 -12.30 4.92
CA LYS A 71 -1.08 -13.63 4.45
C LYS A 71 -2.20 -14.25 3.60
N HIS A 72 -2.47 -13.70 2.42
CA HIS A 72 -3.17 -14.43 1.36
C HIS A 72 -2.13 -15.21 0.56
N LEU A 73 -2.04 -16.51 0.82
CA LEU A 73 -1.49 -17.44 -0.17
C LEU A 73 -2.34 -17.31 -1.44
N LYS A 74 -1.88 -16.53 -2.44
CA LYS A 74 -1.98 -16.82 -3.88
C LYS A 74 -1.70 -15.59 -4.75
N ALA A 75 -1.06 -15.89 -5.88
CA ALA A 75 -0.90 -15.07 -7.09
C ALA A 75 0.22 -14.03 -7.07
N ASP A 76 1.43 -14.55 -6.99
CA ASP A 76 2.50 -14.14 -7.89
C ASP A 76 2.01 -14.41 -9.33
N GLU A 77 1.41 -13.41 -9.98
CA GLU A 77 1.21 -13.40 -11.44
C GLU A 77 1.92 -12.19 -12.03
N SER A 78 3.24 -12.12 -11.81
CA SER A 78 4.14 -11.44 -12.76
C SER A 78 4.62 -12.46 -13.80
N GLY A 79 3.67 -12.97 -14.58
CA GLY A 79 3.90 -13.72 -15.80
C GLY A 79 3.55 -12.86 -17.00
N SER A 80 4.43 -11.92 -17.33
CA SER A 80 4.41 -11.13 -18.56
C SER A 80 4.03 -12.02 -19.76
N VAL A 81 2.86 -11.80 -20.35
CA VAL A 81 2.45 -12.47 -21.60
C VAL A 81 3.17 -11.76 -22.74
N ILE A 82 4.11 -12.45 -23.37
CA ILE A 82 4.74 -12.08 -24.64
C ILE A 82 3.99 -12.77 -25.78
#